data_AF-A0A0M8YM32-F1
#
_entry.id   AF-A0A0M8YM32-F1
#
_cell.length_a   1.000
_cell.length_b   1.000
_cell.length_c   1.000
_cell.angle_alpha   90.00
_cell.angle_beta   90.00
_cell.angle_gamma   90.00
#
_symmetry.space_group_name_H-M   'P 1'
#
loop_
_entity.id
_entity.type
_entity.pdbx_description
1 polymer ?
#
loop_
_entity_poly.entity_id
_entity_poly.type
_entity_poly.pdbx_seq_one_letter_code
_entity_poly.pdbx_strand_id
1 'polypeptide(L)'
;MEIKEIRLPEPLAGATIQERFEAFHELNPWVLDELEAMTARCVGQHWPRVGIAMLFELLRWRYGEATRGDEFRLNNNFRSRYVRLLLERHPEWTRLFSTRALRTD
;
A
#
# COMPACT_ATOMS: atom_id res chain seq x y z
N MET A 1 -1.76 2.09 -18.22
CA MET A 1 -1.79 2.42 -16.78
C MET A 1 -1.65 3.93 -16.71
N GLU A 2 -2.70 4.63 -16.31
CA GLU A 2 -2.67 6.09 -16.19
C GLU A 2 -1.98 6.40 -14.86
N ILE A 3 -0.78 6.94 -14.92
CA ILE A 3 0.04 7.14 -13.73
C ILE A 3 -0.40 8.46 -13.11
N LYS A 4 -1.04 8.35 -11.94
CA LYS A 4 -1.66 9.49 -11.25
C LYS A 4 -0.63 10.10 -10.32
N GLU A 5 -0.46 11.43 -10.38
CA GLU A 5 0.44 12.13 -9.47
C GLU A 5 0.10 11.83 -8.00
N ILE A 6 1.12 11.61 -7.17
CA ILE A 6 0.91 11.57 -5.72
C ILE A 6 0.59 12.99 -5.25
N ARG A 7 -0.50 13.10 -4.51
CA ARG A 7 -0.87 14.30 -3.77
C ARG A 7 -0.53 14.10 -2.30
N LEU A 8 0.42 14.88 -1.78
CA LEU A 8 0.74 14.84 -0.36
C LEU A 8 -0.24 15.74 0.41
N PRO A 9 -0.83 15.28 1.52
CA PRO A 9 -1.62 16.14 2.38
C PRO A 9 -0.73 17.22 3.01
N GLU A 10 -1.31 18.37 3.35
CA GLU A 10 -0.59 19.38 4.13
C GLU A 10 -0.09 18.79 5.46
N PRO A 11 1.02 19.31 6.03
CA PRO A 11 1.57 18.78 7.26
C PRO A 11 0.57 18.93 8.42
N LEU A 12 -0.08 17.84 8.79
CA LEU A 12 -0.95 17.80 9.97
C LEU A 12 -0.09 17.75 11.23
N ALA A 13 0.30 18.91 11.77
CA ALA A 13 1.04 19.00 13.02
C ALA A 13 0.23 18.37 14.17
N GLY A 14 0.83 17.45 14.94
CA GLY A 14 0.15 16.74 16.02
C GLY A 14 -0.74 15.56 15.61
N ALA A 15 -1.01 15.35 14.31
CA ALA A 15 -1.85 14.24 13.86
C ALA A 15 -1.17 12.88 14.02
N THR A 16 -2.00 11.90 14.40
CA THR A 16 -1.66 10.49 14.52
C THR A 16 -1.31 9.90 13.15
N ILE A 17 -0.66 8.72 13.16
CA ILE A 17 -0.36 7.98 11.93
C ILE A 17 -1.65 7.59 11.19
N GLN A 18 -2.77 7.41 11.91
CA GLN A 18 -4.06 7.08 11.30
C GLN A 18 -4.62 8.24 10.50
N GLU A 19 -4.72 9.43 11.10
CA GLU A 19 -5.22 10.64 10.42
C GLU A 19 -4.34 11.01 9.22
N ARG A 20 -3.01 10.90 9.36
CA ARG A 20 -2.08 11.12 8.25
C ARG A 20 -2.27 10.11 7.11
N PHE A 21 -2.62 8.87 7.45
CA PHE A 21 -2.92 7.85 6.46
C PHE A 21 -4.24 8.11 5.76
N GLU A 22 -5.29 8.47 6.49
CA GLU A 22 -6.60 8.79 5.93
C GLU A 22 -6.50 9.97 4.97
N ALA A 23 -5.88 11.07 5.40
CA ALA A 23 -5.65 12.23 4.53
C ALA A 23 -4.83 11.86 3.28
N PHE A 24 -3.82 11.00 3.41
CA PHE A 24 -3.07 10.51 2.25
C PHE A 24 -3.91 9.61 1.35
N HIS A 25 -4.71 8.71 1.91
CA HIS A 25 -5.53 7.76 1.17
C HIS A 25 -6.67 8.45 0.42
N GLU A 26 -7.31 9.45 1.03
CA GLU A 26 -8.34 10.28 0.40
C GLU A 26 -7.81 11.04 -0.80
N LEU A 27 -6.58 11.54 -0.72
CA LEU A 27 -5.92 12.24 -1.83
C LEU A 27 -5.38 11.28 -2.91
N ASN A 28 -5.13 10.02 -2.56
CA ASN A 28 -4.53 9.01 -3.44
C ASN A 28 -5.26 7.66 -3.35
N PRO A 29 -6.57 7.59 -3.64
CA PRO A 29 -7.32 6.34 -3.52
C PRO A 29 -6.78 5.27 -4.48
N TRP A 30 -6.21 5.70 -5.61
CA TRP A 30 -5.58 4.85 -6.61
C TRP A 30 -4.43 4.00 -6.06
N VAL A 31 -3.77 4.41 -4.96
CA VAL A 31 -2.72 3.60 -4.32
C VAL A 31 -3.31 2.28 -3.84
N LEU A 32 -4.48 2.32 -3.22
CA LEU A 32 -5.17 1.13 -2.76
C LEU A 32 -5.58 0.26 -3.96
N ASP A 33 -6.15 0.87 -4.99
CA ASP A 33 -6.60 0.14 -6.19
C ASP A 33 -5.44 -0.60 -6.88
N GLU A 34 -4.27 0.03 -6.98
CA GLU A 34 -3.06 -0.60 -7.53
C GLU A 34 -2.55 -1.75 -6.65
N LEU A 35 -2.54 -1.57 -5.33
CA LEU A 35 -2.18 -2.64 -4.38
C LEU A 35 -3.17 -3.81 -4.45
N GLU A 36 -4.46 -3.53 -4.59
CA GLU A 36 -5.54 -4.50 -4.76
C GLU A 36 -5.34 -5.29 -6.06
N ALA A 37 -5.12 -4.60 -7.18
CA ALA A 37 -4.85 -5.22 -8.47
C ALA A 37 -3.59 -6.10 -8.47
N MET A 38 -2.50 -5.64 -7.85
CA MET A 38 -1.28 -6.43 -7.71
C MET A 38 -1.50 -7.68 -6.84
N THR A 39 -2.27 -7.54 -5.76
CA THR A 39 -2.61 -8.65 -4.86
C THR A 39 -3.46 -9.68 -5.58
N ALA A 40 -4.53 -9.25 -6.27
CA ALA A 40 -5.38 -10.12 -7.07
C ALA A 40 -4.59 -10.88 -8.14
N ARG A 41 -3.61 -10.22 -8.76
CA ARG A 41 -2.69 -10.86 -9.73
C ARG A 41 -1.81 -11.94 -9.08
N CYS A 42 -1.33 -11.74 -7.86
CA CYS A 42 -0.60 -12.77 -7.11
C CYS A 42 -1.50 -13.97 -6.76
N VAL A 43 -2.75 -13.70 -6.37
CA VAL A 43 -3.76 -14.74 -6.10
C VAL A 43 -4.05 -15.56 -7.35
N GLY A 44 -4.29 -14.92 -8.50
CA GLY A 44 -4.51 -15.62 -9.78
C GLY A 44 -3.30 -16.44 -10.24
N GLN A 45 -2.10 -16.09 -9.81
CA GLN A 45 -0.87 -16.86 -10.04
C GLN A 45 -0.61 -17.92 -8.96
N HIS A 46 -1.54 -18.15 -8.03
CA HIS A 46 -1.43 -19.13 -6.96
C HIS A 46 -0.20 -18.92 -6.05
N TRP A 47 0.18 -17.66 -5.83
CA TRP A 47 1.29 -17.35 -4.93
C TRP A 47 0.93 -17.79 -3.49
N PRO A 48 1.83 -18.47 -2.78
CA PRO A 48 1.52 -18.99 -1.45
C PRO A 48 1.45 -17.87 -0.41
N ARG A 49 2.20 -16.78 -0.59
CA ARG A 49 2.27 -15.62 0.32
C ARG A 49 2.67 -14.35 -0.43
N VAL A 50 2.18 -13.20 0.04
CA VAL A 50 2.56 -11.87 -0.46
C VAL A 50 2.88 -10.95 0.72
N GLY A 51 3.96 -10.19 0.58
CA GLY A 51 4.37 -9.17 1.55
C GLY A 51 3.96 -7.78 1.09
N ILE A 52 3.31 -7.00 1.96
CA ILE A 52 2.98 -5.60 1.64
C ILE A 52 4.22 -4.76 1.31
N ALA A 53 5.36 -5.08 1.91
CA ALA A 53 6.64 -4.44 1.59
C ALA A 53 7.01 -4.59 0.12
N MET A 54 6.87 -5.81 -0.42
CA MET A 54 7.14 -6.13 -1.82
C MET A 54 6.16 -5.39 -2.75
N LEU A 55 4.86 -5.39 -2.43
CA LEU A 55 3.87 -4.64 -3.21
C LEU A 55 4.19 -3.14 -3.24
N PHE A 56 4.60 -2.57 -2.10
CA PHE A 56 5.02 -1.18 -2.00
C PHE A 56 6.30 -0.88 -2.78
N GLU A 57 7.27 -1.79 -2.78
CA GLU A 57 8.51 -1.65 -3.56
C GLU A 57 8.23 -1.74 -5.06
N LEU A 58 7.37 -2.66 -5.48
CA LEU A 58 6.93 -2.77 -6.86
C LEU A 58 6.17 -1.53 -7.30
N LEU A 59 5.28 -1.00 -6.45
CA LEU A 59 4.57 0.24 -6.70
C LEU A 59 5.55 1.41 -6.85
N ARG A 60 6.52 1.53 -5.93
CA ARG A 60 7.59 2.55 -6.01
C ARG A 60 8.37 2.46 -7.30
N TRP A 61 8.80 1.26 -7.69
CA TRP A 61 9.57 1.05 -8.90
C TRP A 61 8.78 1.45 -10.14
N ARG A 62 7.52 0.98 -10.27
CA ARG A 62 6.62 1.35 -11.37
C ARG A 62 6.38 2.85 -11.47
N TYR A 63 6.22 3.52 -10.33
CA TYR A 63 6.04 4.96 -10.28
C TYR A 63 7.32 5.71 -10.61
N GLY A 64 8.46 5.32 -10.05
CA GLY A 64 9.75 5.95 -10.32
C GLY A 64 10.17 5.86 -11.79
N GLU A 65 9.88 4.74 -12.46
CA GLU A 65 10.08 4.63 -13.91
C GLU A 65 9.26 5.64 -14.71
N ALA A 66 8.08 5.99 -14.20
CA ALA A 66 7.13 6.84 -14.91
C ALA A 66 7.28 8.34 -14.61
N THR A 67 7.59 8.70 -13.38
CA THR A 67 7.68 10.10 -12.94
C THR A 67 9.06 10.72 -13.16
N ARG A 68 9.99 10.02 -13.83
CA ARG A 68 11.32 10.51 -14.26
C ARG A 68 12.07 11.35 -13.20
N GLY A 69 11.94 11.02 -11.92
CA GLY A 69 12.71 11.63 -10.84
C GLY A 69 11.93 12.37 -9.77
N ASP A 70 10.60 12.52 -9.88
CA ASP A 70 9.82 12.98 -8.71
C ASP A 70 9.79 11.87 -7.65
N GLU A 71 10.31 12.19 -6.47
CA GLU A 71 10.49 11.28 -5.36
C GLU A 71 9.12 10.77 -4.87
N PHE A 72 8.70 9.62 -5.38
CA PHE A 72 7.56 8.90 -4.85
C PHE A 72 7.86 8.52 -3.38
N ARG A 73 7.36 9.32 -2.45
CA ARG A 73 7.54 9.12 -0.99
C ARG A 73 6.30 8.50 -0.37
N LEU A 74 6.02 7.24 -0.69
CA LEU A 74 5.11 6.47 0.16
C LEU A 74 5.71 6.35 1.56
N ASN A 75 4.94 6.63 2.61
CA ASN A 75 5.41 6.42 3.97
C ASN A 75 5.31 4.93 4.32
N ASN A 76 6.39 4.33 4.82
CA ASN A 76 6.40 2.93 5.24
C ASN A 76 5.41 2.64 6.39
N ASN A 77 5.08 3.66 7.19
CA ASN A 77 4.11 3.56 8.28
C ASN A 77 2.68 3.29 7.80
N PHE A 78 2.39 3.53 6.51
CA PHE A 78 1.07 3.29 5.92
C PHE A 78 0.89 1.84 5.47
N ARG A 79 1.97 1.06 5.29
CA ARG A 79 1.90 -0.35 4.84
C ARG A 79 0.92 -1.18 5.65
N SER A 80 1.01 -1.12 6.97
CA SER A 80 0.13 -1.89 7.87
C SER A 80 -1.35 -1.48 7.74
N ARG A 81 -1.63 -0.22 7.42
CA ARG A 81 -2.99 0.30 7.23
C ARG A 81 -3.57 -0.12 5.90
N TYR A 82 -2.76 -0.06 4.84
CA TYR A 82 -3.15 -0.62 3.54
C TYR A 82 -3.43 -2.12 3.60
N VAL A 83 -2.64 -2.91 4.35
CA VAL A 83 -2.98 -4.33 4.56
C VAL A 83 -4.33 -4.49 5.22
N ARG A 84 -4.63 -3.70 6.27
CA ARG A 84 -5.93 -3.76 6.95
C ARG A 84 -7.07 -3.43 5.98
N LEU A 85 -6.97 -2.36 5.21
CA LEU A 85 -7.98 -2.02 4.19
C LEU A 85 -8.15 -3.11 3.13
N LEU A 86 -7.06 -3.71 2.65
CA LEU A 86 -7.12 -4.81 1.69
C LEU A 86 -7.83 -6.04 2.30
N LEU A 87 -7.55 -6.37 3.55
CA LEU A 87 -8.19 -7.49 4.25
C LEU A 87 -9.65 -7.20 4.65
N GLU A 88 -9.99 -5.93 4.92
CA GLU A 88 -11.38 -5.50 5.15
C GLU A 88 -12.22 -5.63 3.87
N ARG A 89 -11.65 -5.29 2.71
CA ARG A 89 -12.32 -5.46 1.40
C ARG A 89 -12.31 -6.91 0.91
N HIS A 90 -11.22 -7.63 1.18
CA HIS A 90 -10.98 -9.01 0.73
C HIS A 90 -10.55 -9.89 1.90
N PRO A 91 -11.48 -10.31 2.78
CA PRO A 91 -11.17 -11.20 3.91
C PRO A 91 -10.52 -12.51 3.48
N GLU A 92 -10.80 -12.99 2.26
CA GLU A 92 -10.20 -14.17 1.66
C GLU A 92 -8.67 -14.08 1.49
N TRP A 93 -8.11 -12.87 1.44
CA TRP A 93 -6.66 -12.65 1.34
C TRP A 93 -5.92 -12.75 2.67
N THR A 94 -6.63 -12.99 3.78
CA THR A 94 -6.02 -13.13 5.12
C THR A 94 -4.91 -14.18 5.14
N ARG A 95 -5.05 -15.27 4.39
CA ARG A 95 -4.03 -16.33 4.31
C ARG A 95 -2.84 -15.96 3.42
N LEU A 96 -3.04 -15.03 2.48
CA LEU A 96 -2.02 -14.57 1.54
C LEU A 96 -1.04 -13.61 2.22
N PHE A 97 -1.57 -12.65 2.98
CA PHE A 97 -0.75 -11.75 3.78
C PHE A 97 -0.35 -12.46 5.06
N SER A 98 0.91 -12.89 5.15
CA SER A 98 1.46 -13.24 6.47
C SER A 98 1.61 -11.95 7.27
N THR A 99 0.55 -11.57 8.00
CA THR A 99 0.73 -10.79 9.20
C THR A 99 1.63 -11.64 10.07
N ARG A 100 2.94 -11.34 10.12
CA ARG A 100 3.78 -11.91 11.17
C ARG A 100 3.04 -11.59 12.46
N ALA A 101 2.41 -12.59 13.07
CA ALA A 101 2.18 -12.55 14.49
C ALA A 101 3.54 -12.19 15.06
N LEU A 102 3.63 -11.07 15.78
CA LEU A 102 4.83 -10.71 16.50
C LEU A 102 5.23 -11.99 17.24
N ARG A 103 6.31 -12.64 16.80
CA ARG A 103 6.91 -13.70 17.60
C ARG A 103 7.51 -12.94 18.77
N THR A 104 6.75 -12.87 19.85
CA THR A 104 7.30 -12.67 21.18
C THR A 104 7.98 -14.00 21.51
N ASP A 105 9.28 -14.09 21.21
CA ASP A 105 10.16 -15.01 21.92
C ASP A 105 10.58 -14.34 23.24
#